data_AF-A0A0G0TEU0-F1
#
_entry.id   AF-A0A0G0TEU0-F1
#
_cell.length_a   1.000
_cell.length_b   1.000
_cell.length_c   1.000
_cell.angle_alpha   90.00
_cell.angle_beta   90.00
_cell.angle_gamma   90.00
#
_symmetry.space_group_name_H-M   'P 1'
#
loop_
_entity.id
_entity.type
_entity.pdbx_description
1 polymer ?
#
loop_
_entity_poly.entity_id
_entity_poly.type
_entity_poly.pdbx_seq_one_letter_code
_entity_poly.pdbx_strand_id
1 'polypeptide(L)'
;MMKYGGIKGAGDFASTGGWSLAKGSTMNYYSRSVLIPLTSEQEQLVEKVSSNIFRPCCNNSTAFPDCNHGMALLGVLQFMAGNGASEREMYEAGKYFNAFWFPGNYFDLALYFKNKEGKNFSDIDAKLLLSKDYSSATGAKNIKLWLSEQGLVEEPPKTGGGCGV
;
A
#
# COMPACT_ATOMS: atom_id res chain seq x y z
N MET A 1 -5.67 -4.39 -13.70
CA MET A 1 -4.22 -4.17 -13.38
C MET A 1 -3.53 -3.36 -14.48
N MET A 2 -2.44 -2.64 -14.19
CA MET A 2 -1.68 -1.82 -15.18
C MET A 2 -1.22 -2.55 -16.45
N LYS A 3 -1.19 -3.89 -16.45
CA LYS A 3 -1.08 -4.70 -17.68
C LYS A 3 -2.13 -4.32 -18.76
N TYR A 4 -3.28 -3.79 -18.33
CA TYR A 4 -4.42 -3.39 -19.17
C TYR A 4 -4.66 -1.87 -19.18
N GLY A 5 -3.91 -1.10 -18.39
CA GLY A 5 -3.94 0.36 -18.35
C GLY A 5 -2.84 0.94 -19.25
N GLY A 6 -3.06 2.15 -19.77
CA GLY A 6 -2.11 2.79 -20.69
C GLY A 6 -0.69 2.90 -20.11
N ILE A 7 0.31 2.49 -20.89
CA ILE A 7 1.74 2.47 -20.51
C ILE A 7 2.44 3.83 -20.56
N LYS A 8 1.73 4.90 -20.97
CA LYS A 8 2.31 6.22 -21.18
C LYS A 8 2.67 6.85 -19.82
N GLY A 9 3.95 7.22 -19.64
CA GLY A 9 4.48 7.76 -18.38
C GLY A 9 4.71 6.69 -17.29
N ALA A 10 4.34 5.43 -17.54
CA ALA A 10 4.57 4.35 -16.58
C ALA A 10 6.05 4.17 -16.29
N GLY A 11 6.94 4.37 -17.27
CA GLY A 11 8.39 4.22 -17.10
C GLY A 11 9.05 5.27 -16.21
N ASP A 12 8.37 6.38 -15.89
CA ASP A 12 8.94 7.47 -15.10
C ASP A 12 8.84 7.21 -13.59
N PHE A 13 8.14 6.14 -13.18
CA PHE A 13 7.95 5.79 -11.80
C PHE A 13 9.09 4.92 -11.26
N ALA A 14 9.38 5.10 -9.97
CA ALA A 14 10.45 4.39 -9.27
C ALA A 14 10.23 2.87 -9.24
N SER A 15 9.03 2.36 -9.49
CA SER A 15 8.76 0.92 -9.41
C SER A 15 8.90 0.17 -10.76
N THR A 16 8.94 0.90 -11.86
CA THR A 16 8.81 0.38 -13.23
C THR A 16 10.00 0.75 -14.10
N GLY A 17 10.51 1.98 -13.98
CA GLY A 17 11.52 2.46 -14.92
C GLY A 17 12.44 3.59 -14.47
N GLY A 18 12.26 4.16 -13.27
CA GLY A 18 13.18 5.13 -12.68
C GLY A 18 14.59 4.61 -12.33
N TRP A 19 14.93 3.36 -12.69
CA TRP A 19 16.21 2.73 -12.42
C TRP A 19 17.12 2.75 -13.65
N SER A 20 18.38 3.16 -13.49
CA SER A 20 19.38 3.22 -14.55
C SER A 20 20.18 1.91 -14.76
N LEU A 21 19.83 0.84 -14.04
CA LEU A 21 20.58 -0.42 -14.06
C LEU A 21 20.27 -1.34 -15.26
N ALA A 22 19.28 -1.00 -16.09
CA ALA A 22 18.85 -1.84 -17.20
C ALA A 22 19.70 -1.66 -18.45
N LYS A 23 19.96 -2.76 -19.17
CA LYS A 23 20.44 -2.69 -20.57
C LYS A 23 19.24 -2.41 -21.48
N GLY A 24 19.14 -1.18 -21.99
CA GLY A 24 17.99 -0.71 -22.78
C GLY A 24 16.87 -0.12 -21.92
N SER A 25 15.70 0.13 -22.52
CA SER A 25 14.53 0.67 -21.80
C SER A 25 14.04 -0.32 -20.73
N THR A 26 13.84 0.15 -19.51
CA THR A 26 13.24 -0.61 -18.40
C THR A 26 11.86 -1.16 -18.75
N MET A 27 11.11 -0.43 -19.58
CA MET A 27 9.81 -0.86 -20.09
C MET A 27 9.88 -2.10 -21.00
N ASN A 28 11.07 -2.47 -21.52
CA ASN A 28 11.25 -3.73 -22.24
C ASN A 28 11.18 -4.96 -21.31
N TYR A 29 11.34 -4.75 -20.01
CA TYR A 29 11.32 -5.81 -18.99
C TYR A 29 10.04 -5.78 -18.15
N TYR A 30 9.41 -4.61 -18.03
CA TYR A 30 8.17 -4.44 -17.28
C TYR A 30 7.08 -5.40 -17.76
N SER A 31 6.51 -6.18 -16.83
CA SER A 31 5.46 -7.18 -17.10
C SER A 31 5.78 -8.20 -18.20
N ARG A 32 7.06 -8.41 -18.55
CA ARG A 32 7.47 -9.35 -19.61
C ARG A 32 7.33 -10.81 -19.20
N SER A 33 7.49 -11.11 -17.91
CA SER A 33 7.49 -12.48 -17.38
C SER A 33 6.38 -12.65 -16.36
N VAL A 34 5.69 -13.79 -16.42
CA VAL A 34 4.75 -14.21 -15.39
C VAL A 34 5.54 -14.90 -14.29
N LEU A 35 5.69 -14.24 -13.14
CA LEU A 35 6.37 -14.81 -11.97
C LEU A 35 5.43 -15.67 -11.13
N ILE A 36 4.17 -15.24 -11.01
CA ILE A 36 3.12 -15.91 -10.24
C ILE A 36 1.94 -16.12 -11.20
N PRO A 37 1.71 -17.35 -11.67
CA PRO A 37 0.56 -17.64 -12.54
C PRO A 37 -0.73 -17.54 -11.71
N LEU A 38 -1.68 -16.75 -12.19
CA LEU A 38 -2.99 -16.54 -11.55
C LEU A 38 -4.11 -16.94 -12.51
N THR A 39 -5.20 -17.48 -11.96
CA THR A 39 -6.47 -17.62 -12.70
C THR A 39 -7.13 -16.25 -12.87
N SER A 40 -8.12 -16.16 -13.76
CA SER A 40 -8.87 -14.91 -13.96
C SER A 40 -9.56 -14.43 -12.69
N GLU A 41 -10.06 -15.34 -11.86
CA GLU A 41 -10.68 -15.02 -10.57
C GLU A 41 -9.64 -14.47 -9.57
N GLN A 42 -8.44 -15.04 -9.54
CA GLN A 42 -7.35 -14.56 -8.70
C GLN A 42 -6.85 -13.19 -9.17
N GLU A 43 -6.73 -12.95 -10.47
CA GLU A 43 -6.38 -11.62 -11.02
C GLU A 43 -7.42 -10.57 -10.64
N GLN A 44 -8.72 -10.90 -10.74
CA GLN A 44 -9.81 -10.01 -10.33
C GLN A 44 -9.80 -9.71 -8.83
N LEU A 45 -9.49 -10.71 -8.00
CA LEU A 45 -9.35 -10.51 -6.55
C LEU A 45 -8.17 -9.56 -6.24
N VAL A 46 -7.01 -9.77 -6.87
CA VAL A 46 -5.84 -8.89 -6.72
C VAL A 46 -6.19 -7.46 -7.14
N GLU A 47 -6.83 -7.28 -8.29
CA GLU A 47 -7.26 -5.97 -8.78
C GLU A 47 -8.23 -5.29 -7.82
N LYS A 48 -9.24 -6.02 -7.34
CA LYS A 48 -10.22 -5.53 -6.37
C LYS A 48 -9.53 -5.04 -5.09
N VAL A 49 -8.67 -5.86 -4.50
CA VAL A 49 -8.00 -5.54 -3.23
C VAL A 49 -7.02 -4.38 -3.43
N SER A 50 -6.10 -4.51 -4.39
CA SER A 50 -5.03 -3.53 -4.61
C SER A 50 -5.55 -2.15 -5.01
N SER A 51 -6.70 -2.06 -5.67
CA SER A 51 -7.35 -0.78 -6.02
C SER A 51 -7.85 0.00 -4.80
N ASN A 52 -8.04 -0.67 -3.67
CA ASN A 52 -8.55 -0.08 -2.43
C ASN A 52 -7.48 0.11 -1.35
N ILE A 53 -6.23 -0.28 -1.61
CA ILE A 53 -5.12 -0.11 -0.65
C ILE A 53 -4.24 1.06 -1.05
N PHE A 54 -4.13 2.04 -0.15
CA PHE A 54 -3.32 3.24 -0.29
C PHE A 54 -2.14 3.22 0.69
N ARG A 55 -1.14 4.07 0.47
CA ARG A 55 0.03 4.24 1.34
C ARG A 55 0.24 5.73 1.62
N PRO A 56 0.71 6.11 2.82
CA PRO A 56 0.69 7.50 3.29
C PRO A 56 1.69 8.41 2.56
N CYS A 57 2.47 7.89 1.62
CA CYS A 57 3.42 8.65 0.81
C CYS A 57 2.82 9.22 -0.49
N CYS A 58 1.67 8.73 -0.97
CA CYS A 58 1.04 9.21 -2.21
C CYS A 58 -0.50 9.00 -2.23
N ASN A 59 -1.15 9.44 -3.30
CA ASN A 59 -2.60 9.29 -3.49
C ASN A 59 -2.99 8.19 -4.49
N ASN A 60 -2.03 7.38 -4.94
CA ASN A 60 -2.31 6.25 -5.82
C ASN A 60 -2.61 5.00 -5.00
N SER A 61 -3.40 4.10 -5.57
CA SER A 61 -3.65 2.78 -4.98
C SER A 61 -2.52 1.80 -5.30
N THR A 62 -2.56 0.61 -4.69
CA THR A 62 -1.64 -0.52 -4.94
C THR A 62 -1.84 -1.16 -6.29
N ALA A 63 -2.98 -0.93 -6.94
CA ALA A 63 -3.17 -1.34 -8.33
C ALA A 63 -2.28 -0.54 -9.31
N PHE A 64 -1.76 0.62 -8.88
CA PHE A 64 -0.83 1.44 -9.66
C PHE A 64 0.60 1.30 -9.12
N PRO A 65 1.54 0.76 -9.90
CA PRO A 65 2.91 0.55 -9.50
C PRO A 65 3.71 1.86 -9.65
N ASP A 66 3.49 2.79 -8.72
CA ASP A 66 4.21 4.07 -8.69
C ASP A 66 5.52 4.03 -7.89
N CYS A 67 5.57 3.21 -6.85
CA CYS A 67 6.70 3.10 -5.93
C CYS A 67 7.04 1.65 -5.61
N ASN A 68 8.24 1.43 -5.06
CA ASN A 68 8.71 0.13 -4.59
C ASN A 68 7.76 -0.49 -3.54
N HIS A 69 7.21 0.30 -2.61
CA HIS A 69 6.21 -0.17 -1.63
C HIS A 69 4.93 -0.69 -2.31
N GLY A 70 4.43 0.05 -3.30
CA GLY A 70 3.25 -0.34 -4.08
C GLY A 70 3.47 -1.63 -4.86
N MET A 71 4.61 -1.74 -5.56
CA MET A 71 4.97 -2.97 -6.27
C MET A 71 5.23 -4.17 -5.34
N ALA A 72 5.90 -3.95 -4.21
CA ALA A 72 6.12 -5.00 -3.22
C ALA A 72 4.80 -5.54 -2.69
N LEU A 73 3.87 -4.65 -2.29
CA LEU A 73 2.56 -5.08 -1.81
C LEU A 73 1.74 -5.75 -2.92
N LEU A 74 1.78 -5.25 -4.15
CA LEU A 74 1.12 -5.90 -5.28
C LEU A 74 1.64 -7.34 -5.49
N GLY A 75 2.96 -7.54 -5.41
CA GLY A 75 3.57 -8.87 -5.49
C GLY A 75 3.14 -9.80 -4.35
N VAL A 76 3.07 -9.28 -3.11
CA VAL A 76 2.53 -10.02 -1.96
C VAL A 76 1.07 -10.44 -2.22
N LEU A 77 0.23 -9.53 -2.69
CA LEU A 77 -1.18 -9.80 -2.98
C LEU A 77 -1.34 -10.87 -4.08
N GLN A 78 -0.51 -10.81 -5.13
CA GLN A 78 -0.47 -11.84 -6.17
C GLN A 78 -0.05 -13.19 -5.60
N PHE A 79 0.99 -13.23 -4.77
CA PHE A 79 1.44 -14.46 -4.11
C PHE A 79 0.34 -15.05 -3.21
N MET A 80 -0.33 -14.22 -2.42
CA MET A 80 -1.43 -14.64 -1.55
C MET A 80 -2.61 -15.20 -2.35
N ALA A 81 -3.05 -14.49 -3.40
CA ALA A 81 -4.14 -14.96 -4.25
C ALA A 81 -3.80 -16.28 -4.95
N GLY A 82 -2.57 -16.43 -5.46
CA GLY A 82 -2.08 -17.68 -6.05
C GLY A 82 -2.09 -18.88 -5.09
N ASN A 83 -2.00 -18.62 -3.79
CA ASN A 83 -2.10 -19.62 -2.72
C ASN A 83 -3.51 -19.73 -2.10
N GLY A 84 -4.53 -19.12 -2.70
CA GLY A 84 -5.93 -19.27 -2.28
C GLY A 84 -6.35 -18.39 -1.10
N ALA A 85 -5.61 -17.32 -0.79
CA ALA A 85 -6.01 -16.38 0.25
C ALA A 85 -7.34 -15.67 -0.08
N SER A 86 -8.12 -15.38 0.95
CA SER A 86 -9.35 -14.60 0.88
C SER A 86 -9.09 -13.09 0.79
N GLU A 87 -10.10 -12.33 0.32
CA GLU A 87 -10.08 -10.86 0.31
C GLU A 87 -9.72 -10.29 1.69
N ARG A 88 -10.28 -10.86 2.76
CA ARG A 88 -10.05 -10.43 4.15
C ARG A 88 -8.58 -10.60 4.56
N GLU A 89 -7.99 -11.76 4.27
CA GLU A 89 -6.58 -12.03 4.61
C GLU A 89 -5.64 -11.09 3.85
N MET A 90 -5.96 -10.78 2.60
CA MET A 90 -5.18 -9.84 1.79
C MET A 90 -5.22 -8.41 2.33
N TYR A 91 -6.38 -7.94 2.80
CA TYR A 91 -6.46 -6.65 3.49
C TYR A 91 -5.70 -6.66 4.82
N GLU A 92 -5.85 -7.70 5.64
CA GLU A 92 -5.10 -7.80 6.89
C GLU A 92 -3.58 -7.78 6.64
N ALA A 93 -3.09 -8.53 5.67
CA ALA A 93 -1.69 -8.46 5.29
C ALA A 93 -1.27 -7.04 4.88
N GLY A 94 -2.05 -6.37 4.02
CA GLY A 94 -1.79 -4.99 3.62
C GLY A 94 -1.71 -4.00 4.80
N LYS A 95 -2.58 -4.18 5.81
CA LYS A 95 -2.60 -3.36 7.04
C LYS A 95 -1.28 -3.48 7.79
N TYR A 96 -0.78 -4.70 7.98
CA TYR A 96 0.47 -4.91 8.70
C TYR A 96 1.71 -4.54 7.88
N PHE A 97 1.72 -4.78 6.56
CA PHE A 97 2.81 -4.33 5.69
C PHE A 97 2.96 -2.81 5.71
N ASN A 98 1.86 -2.08 5.55
CA ASN A 98 1.90 -0.63 5.63
C ASN A 98 2.28 -0.13 7.03
N ALA A 99 1.78 -0.77 8.11
CA ALA A 99 2.19 -0.40 9.46
C ALA A 99 3.70 -0.58 9.70
N PHE A 100 4.26 -1.63 9.12
CA PHE A 100 5.69 -1.91 9.19
C PHE A 100 6.51 -0.90 8.38
N TRP A 101 6.08 -0.54 7.17
CA TRP A 101 6.80 0.42 6.31
C TRP A 101 6.61 1.88 6.72
N PHE A 102 5.49 2.23 7.34
CA PHE A 102 5.12 3.59 7.70
C PHE A 102 4.74 3.70 9.19
N PRO A 103 5.65 3.35 10.12
CA PRO A 103 5.32 3.20 11.54
C PRO A 103 4.77 4.48 12.17
N GLY A 104 5.30 5.66 11.81
CA GLY A 104 4.79 6.94 12.31
C GLY A 104 3.35 7.24 11.87
N ASN A 105 3.03 7.03 10.58
CA ASN A 105 1.68 7.27 10.07
C ASN A 105 0.66 6.28 10.65
N TYR A 106 1.07 5.02 10.86
CA TYR A 106 0.18 4.00 11.41
C TYR A 106 0.03 4.11 12.92
N PHE A 107 0.99 4.70 13.61
CA PHE A 107 0.84 5.16 14.99
C PHE A 107 -0.20 6.30 15.09
N ASP A 108 -0.11 7.33 14.24
CA ASP A 108 -1.11 8.41 14.16
C ASP A 108 -2.52 7.85 13.90
N LEU A 109 -2.65 6.90 12.96
CA LEU A 109 -3.93 6.23 12.70
C LEU A 109 -4.45 5.44 13.91
N ALA A 110 -3.57 4.73 14.63
CA ALA A 110 -3.96 4.01 15.85
C ALA A 110 -4.48 4.97 16.92
N LEU A 111 -3.80 6.10 17.14
CA LEU A 111 -4.25 7.15 18.06
C LEU A 111 -5.60 7.73 17.64
N TYR A 112 -5.77 8.01 16.35
CA TYR A 112 -7.01 8.54 15.81
C TYR A 112 -8.19 7.61 16.10
N PHE A 113 -8.10 6.33 15.73
CA PHE A 113 -9.19 5.37 15.94
C PHE A 113 -9.43 5.08 17.42
N LYS A 114 -8.37 5.09 18.23
CA LYS A 114 -8.50 4.92 19.68
C LYS A 114 -9.31 6.05 20.30
N ASN A 115 -9.02 7.29 19.93
CA ASN A 115 -9.67 8.47 20.51
C ASN A 115 -11.05 8.76 19.91
N LYS A 116 -11.27 8.47 18.62
CA LYS A 116 -12.54 8.72 17.95
C LYS A 116 -13.57 7.59 18.14
N GLU A 117 -13.12 6.35 18.19
CA GLU A 117 -14.00 5.17 18.16
C GLU A 117 -13.72 4.15 19.30
N GLY A 118 -12.73 4.40 20.16
CA GLY A 118 -12.36 3.47 21.23
C GLY A 118 -11.66 2.20 20.77
N LYS A 119 -11.42 2.03 19.46
CA LYS A 119 -10.85 0.81 18.85
C LYS A 119 -9.34 0.76 18.99
N ASN A 120 -8.80 -0.40 19.36
CA ASN A 120 -7.35 -0.63 19.27
C ASN A 120 -6.98 -0.95 17.82
N PHE A 121 -5.69 -0.83 17.47
CA PHE A 121 -5.21 -1.08 16.12
C PHE A 121 -5.62 -2.46 15.57
N SER A 122 -5.57 -3.50 16.40
CA SER A 122 -6.01 -4.87 16.05
C SER A 122 -7.47 -4.93 15.61
N ASP A 123 -8.31 -4.05 16.14
CA ASP A 123 -9.77 -4.11 16.01
C ASP A 123 -10.30 -3.21 14.88
N ILE A 124 -9.42 -2.43 14.24
CA ILE A 124 -9.76 -1.60 13.09
C ILE A 124 -9.90 -2.47 11.85
N ASP A 125 -11.02 -2.35 11.15
CA ASP A 125 -11.22 -2.97 9.84
C ASP A 125 -10.09 -2.61 8.88
N ALA A 126 -9.37 -3.61 8.36
CA ALA A 126 -8.20 -3.37 7.53
C ALA A 126 -8.55 -2.64 6.23
N LYS A 127 -9.70 -2.94 5.62
CA LYS A 127 -10.13 -2.30 4.37
C LYS A 127 -10.40 -0.80 4.58
N LEU A 128 -11.04 -0.43 5.68
CA LEU A 128 -11.25 0.96 6.10
C LEU A 128 -9.91 1.67 6.33
N LEU A 129 -9.05 1.07 7.16
CA LEU A 129 -7.76 1.66 7.52
C LEU A 129 -6.86 1.91 6.31
N LEU A 130 -6.85 0.98 5.35
CA LEU A 130 -6.06 1.05 4.11
C LEU A 130 -6.66 1.95 3.03
N SER A 131 -7.89 2.40 3.22
CA SER A 131 -8.60 3.21 2.22
C SER A 131 -7.93 4.57 1.99
N LYS A 132 -8.38 5.24 0.92
CA LYS A 132 -7.88 6.56 0.55
C LYS A 132 -8.02 7.58 1.67
N ASP A 133 -9.10 7.53 2.43
CA ASP A 133 -9.40 8.57 3.44
C ASP A 133 -8.47 8.50 4.65
N TYR A 134 -7.83 7.36 4.89
CA TYR A 134 -6.97 7.13 6.05
C TYR A 134 -5.51 6.94 5.65
N SER A 135 -5.24 6.04 4.69
CA SER A 135 -3.89 5.64 4.33
C SER A 135 -3.32 6.32 3.09
N SER A 136 -4.02 7.23 2.40
CA SER A 136 -3.37 8.03 1.35
C SER A 136 -2.53 9.18 1.94
N ALA A 137 -1.69 9.84 1.13
CA ALA A 137 -0.98 11.05 1.55
C ALA A 137 -1.94 12.14 2.06
N THR A 138 -3.07 12.34 1.37
CA THR A 138 -4.09 13.28 1.83
C THR A 138 -4.76 12.79 3.11
N GLY A 139 -5.08 11.50 3.21
CA GLY A 139 -5.68 10.90 4.41
C GLY A 139 -4.78 11.05 5.63
N ALA A 140 -3.52 10.63 5.53
CA ALA A 140 -2.54 10.74 6.60
C ALA A 140 -2.33 12.20 7.06
N LYS A 141 -2.30 13.17 6.12
CA LYS A 141 -2.26 14.59 6.46
C LYS A 141 -3.47 15.03 7.28
N ASN A 142 -4.67 14.62 6.87
CA ASN A 142 -5.91 14.97 7.55
C ASN A 142 -5.99 14.37 8.96
N ILE A 143 -5.53 13.12 9.13
CA ILE A 143 -5.44 12.45 10.43
C ILE A 143 -4.50 13.21 11.36
N LYS A 144 -3.31 13.58 10.88
CA LYS A 144 -2.35 14.35 11.65
C LYS A 144 -2.87 15.74 12.02
N LEU A 145 -3.59 16.41 11.12
CA LEU A 145 -4.24 17.68 11.40
C LEU A 145 -5.28 17.53 12.52
N TRP A 146 -6.14 16.52 12.42
CA TRP A 146 -7.15 16.24 13.46
C TRP A 146 -6.48 15.98 14.82
N LEU A 147 -5.42 15.16 14.87
CA LEU A 147 -4.68 14.91 16.12
C LEU A 147 -4.09 16.20 16.70
N SER A 148 -3.56 17.08 15.85
CA SER A 148 -3.03 18.38 16.27
C SER A 148 -4.12 19.29 16.84
N GLU A 149 -5.29 19.34 16.21
CA GLU A 149 -6.43 20.13 16.67
C GLU A 149 -7.00 19.62 18.00
N GLN A 150 -6.92 18.32 18.24
CA GLN A 150 -7.34 17.71 19.51
C GLN A 150 -6.25 17.73 20.60
N GLY A 151 -5.02 18.19 20.29
CA GLY A 151 -3.90 18.15 21.23
C GLY A 151 -3.42 16.73 21.56
N LEU A 152 -3.58 15.78 20.64
CA LEU A 152 -3.30 14.34 20.80
C LEU A 152 -2.07 13.87 20.01
N VAL A 153 -1.22 14.79 19.53
CA VAL A 153 0.01 14.41 18.83
C VAL A 153 0.99 13.83 19.83
N GLU A 154 1.38 12.58 19.61
CA GLU A 154 2.39 11.89 20.41
C GLU A 154 3.59 11.50 19.53
N GLU A 155 4.75 11.32 20.15
CA GLU A 155 5.90 10.77 19.44
C GLU A 155 5.69 9.26 19.23
N PRO A 156 5.78 8.75 17.99
CA PRO A 156 5.73 7.32 17.76
C PRO A 156 6.89 6.63 18.51
N PRO A 157 6.68 5.42 19.04
CA PRO A 157 7.75 4.65 19.66
C PRO A 157 8.95 4.57 18.72
N LYS A 158 10.17 4.67 19.27
CA LYS A 158 11.41 4.55 18.50
C LYS A 158 11.55 3.13 17.95
N THR A 159 10.90 2.85 16.83
CA THR A 159 10.99 1.57 16.12
C THR A 159 11.96 1.69 14.95
N GLY A 160 12.87 0.73 14.81
CA GLY A 160 13.83 0.64 13.69
C GLY A 160 13.23 0.23 12.35
N GLY A 161 11.96 0.58 12.08
CA GLY A 161 11.30 0.34 10.81
C GLY A 161 11.73 1.38 9.79
N GLY A 162 12.69 1.03 8.93
CA GLY A 162 13.11 1.86 7.81
C GLY A 162 13.48 0.98 6.63
N CYS A 163 12.89 1.25 5.47
CA CYS A 163 13.33 0.69 4.19
C CYS A 163 14.38 1.60 3.53
N GLY A 164 15.26 2.19 4.34
CA GLY A 164 16.44 2.88 3.83
C GLY A 164 17.39 1.83 3.25
N VAL A 165 17.30 1.63 1.94
CA VAL A 165 18.40 1.08 1.15
C VAL A 165 19.29 2.20 0.66
#